data_AF-A0A7C1UFJ8-F1
#
_entry.id   AF-A0A7C1UFJ8-F1
#
_cell.length_a   1.000
_cell.length_b   1.000
_cell.length_c   1.000
_cell.angle_alpha   90.00
_cell.angle_beta   90.00
_cell.angle_gamma   90.00
#
_symmetry.space_group_name_H-M   'P 1'
#
loop_
_entity.id
_entity.type
_entity.pdbx_description
1 polymer ?
#
loop_
_entity_poly.entity_id
_entity_poly.type
_entity_poly.pdbx_seq_one_letter_code
_entity_poly.pdbx_strand_id
1 'polypeptide(L)'
;LNNRAIQGLYPAGSTFKLVTAIAGSRAGVISPRGRYEDVGYFDVPGDCGTGCRFNNAGKAVMGPMDLSTAISRSSDAYFYSTGYKIWALPGESQWAIQDTARQFGFGSDTGVQLPFEKSGRVPDDEVKRALFESRPDVYLTEDNVVTWVPGDNINLAIGQGFLTMTPLQLTNAYATWANGGTRFAPNIVDRVETREDAEPQIVTDFGPRITDVLDFSDIPRDVINEGLAGVTRVRRTAYGVARGTASGAFETWDNAAYPISGKTGTAQAEGINKALARPKEDTALFVAYGPTNDPRYAVTVILEEAGFGGDSAAPVVRNIFDALRRLEQNWAEPEDLPLDTPEPVTATCPEIPRTLLRGGAEVFVPEGCPYGTPLPVIGAPTEDTPAVPPAGSGG
;
A
#
# COMPACT_ATOMS: atom_id res chain seq x y z
N LEU A 1 -6.35 11.23 27.62
CA LEU A 1 -6.93 10.16 26.76
C LEU A 1 -6.14 10.17 25.46
N ASN A 2 -5.68 9.01 24.97
CA ASN A 2 -4.89 8.93 23.73
C ASN A 2 -5.75 8.41 22.58
N ASN A 3 -5.76 9.11 21.45
CA ASN A 3 -6.32 8.60 20.21
C ASN A 3 -5.29 7.68 19.54
N ARG A 4 -5.38 6.37 19.78
CA ARG A 4 -4.42 5.40 19.26
C ARG A 4 -4.30 5.38 17.74
N ALA A 5 -5.37 5.72 17.01
CA ALA A 5 -5.37 5.67 15.55
C ALA A 5 -4.37 6.67 14.91
N ILE A 6 -4.20 7.84 15.52
CA ILE A 6 -3.34 8.93 15.00
C ILE A 6 -2.19 9.30 15.93
N GLN A 7 -2.19 8.81 17.17
CA GLN A 7 -1.18 9.16 18.19
C GLN A 7 -0.43 7.94 18.73
N GLY A 8 -0.96 6.74 18.54
CA GLY A 8 -0.29 5.51 18.95
C GLY A 8 0.87 5.22 18.00
N LEU A 9 2.07 5.07 18.55
CA LEU A 9 3.29 4.78 17.78
C LEU A 9 3.69 3.33 18.01
N TYR A 10 3.71 2.55 16.93
CA TYR A 10 4.00 1.12 16.95
C TYR A 10 5.06 0.79 15.92
N PRO A 11 5.92 -0.22 16.17
CA PRO A 11 6.61 -0.90 15.08
C PRO A 11 5.58 -1.45 14.09
N ALA A 12 5.90 -1.40 12.79
CA ALA A 12 5.00 -1.94 11.78
C ALA A 12 5.04 -3.49 11.75
N GLY A 13 6.13 -4.08 12.24
CA GLY A 13 6.41 -5.50 12.08
C GLY A 13 6.25 -5.93 10.62
N SER A 14 5.89 -7.20 10.42
CA SER A 14 5.78 -7.78 9.07
C SER A 14 4.77 -7.12 8.13
N THR A 15 3.91 -6.19 8.59
CA THR A 15 3.08 -5.37 7.69
C THR A 15 3.93 -4.47 6.77
N PHE A 16 5.15 -4.14 7.18
CA PHE A 16 6.10 -3.31 6.45
C PHE A 16 6.76 -4.02 5.25
N LYS A 17 6.65 -5.35 5.15
CA LYS A 17 7.27 -6.14 4.07
C LYS A 17 6.79 -5.74 2.67
N LEU A 18 5.65 -5.07 2.55
CA LEU A 18 5.23 -4.42 1.30
C LEU A 18 6.24 -3.35 0.84
N VAL A 19 6.64 -2.45 1.74
CA VAL A 19 7.64 -1.40 1.48
C VAL A 19 8.96 -2.03 1.07
N THR A 20 9.43 -3.03 1.83
CA THR A 20 10.68 -3.72 1.55
C THR A 20 10.64 -4.49 0.22
N ALA A 21 9.52 -5.13 -0.13
CA ALA A 21 9.36 -5.82 -1.40
C ALA A 21 9.46 -4.87 -2.59
N ILE A 22 8.85 -3.69 -2.48
CA ILE A 22 8.91 -2.63 -3.50
C ILE A 22 10.34 -2.11 -3.62
N ALA A 23 10.95 -1.71 -2.50
CA ALA A 23 12.33 -1.21 -2.47
C ALA A 23 13.33 -2.22 -3.07
N GLY A 24 13.24 -3.48 -2.67
CA GLY A 24 14.13 -4.53 -3.17
C GLY A 24 13.91 -4.89 -4.63
N SER A 25 12.67 -4.76 -5.13
CA SER A 25 12.36 -4.95 -6.55
C SER A 25 12.94 -3.81 -7.40
N ARG A 26 12.74 -2.56 -7.00
CA ARG A 26 13.30 -1.39 -7.70
C ARG A 26 14.82 -1.37 -7.69
N ALA A 27 15.42 -1.76 -6.57
CA ALA A 27 16.87 -1.85 -6.43
C ALA A 27 17.49 -3.05 -7.19
N GLY A 28 16.67 -3.91 -7.80
CA GLY A 28 17.13 -5.08 -8.56
C GLY A 28 17.74 -6.20 -7.72
N VAL A 29 17.58 -6.17 -6.38
CA VAL A 29 18.12 -7.19 -5.48
C VAL A 29 17.16 -8.36 -5.25
N ILE A 30 15.89 -8.18 -5.63
CA ILE A 30 14.86 -9.22 -5.66
C ILE A 30 14.65 -9.70 -7.10
N SER A 31 14.73 -11.02 -7.29
CA SER A 31 14.17 -11.67 -8.48
C SER A 31 12.75 -12.15 -8.13
N PRO A 32 11.67 -11.61 -8.73
CA PRO A 32 10.31 -11.79 -8.21
C PRO A 32 9.83 -13.25 -8.19
N ARG A 33 10.22 -14.02 -9.21
CA ARG A 33 9.98 -15.48 -9.31
C ARG A 33 11.22 -16.32 -9.00
N GLY A 34 12.31 -15.67 -8.64
CA GLY A 34 13.56 -16.33 -8.27
C GLY A 34 13.37 -17.18 -7.02
N ARG A 35 13.96 -18.37 -7.03
CA ARG A 35 13.93 -19.28 -5.88
C ARG A 35 14.82 -18.75 -4.77
N TYR A 36 14.27 -18.65 -3.57
CA TYR A 36 14.96 -18.44 -2.31
C TYR A 36 14.75 -19.66 -1.41
N GLU A 37 15.80 -20.15 -0.76
CA GLU A 37 15.73 -21.29 0.16
C GLU A 37 15.71 -20.78 1.61
N ASP A 38 14.55 -20.81 2.25
CA ASP A 38 14.41 -20.39 3.64
C ASP A 38 14.72 -21.55 4.59
N VAL A 39 15.94 -21.53 5.12
CA VAL A 39 16.47 -22.50 6.10
C VAL A 39 16.15 -22.13 7.56
N GLY A 40 15.24 -21.19 7.79
CA GLY A 40 14.80 -20.74 9.12
C GLY A 40 15.56 -19.56 9.71
N TYR A 41 16.59 -19.07 9.02
CA TYR A 41 17.38 -17.92 9.42
C TYR A 41 18.11 -17.32 8.21
N PHE A 42 18.66 -16.12 8.41
CA PHE A 42 19.63 -15.48 7.54
C PHE A 42 20.91 -15.21 8.34
N ASP A 43 22.06 -15.61 7.80
CA ASP A 43 23.38 -15.25 8.34
C ASP A 43 23.95 -14.09 7.52
N VAL A 44 24.37 -13.03 8.20
CA VAL A 44 25.09 -11.91 7.57
C VAL A 44 26.40 -12.44 6.95
N PRO A 45 26.64 -12.23 5.64
CA PRO A 45 27.88 -12.64 5.00
C PRO A 45 29.13 -11.95 5.59
N GLY A 46 30.22 -12.70 5.72
CA GLY A 46 31.50 -12.22 6.23
C GLY A 46 31.76 -12.61 7.69
N ASP A 47 32.90 -12.17 8.22
CA ASP A 47 33.24 -12.36 9.63
C ASP A 47 32.70 -11.18 10.45
N CYS A 48 31.55 -11.37 11.09
CA CYS A 48 30.90 -10.36 11.93
C CYS A 48 30.78 -10.82 13.40
N GLY A 49 31.51 -11.86 13.80
CA GLY A 49 31.56 -12.36 15.17
C GLY A 49 30.25 -13.02 15.65
N THR A 50 29.88 -12.80 16.91
CA THR A 50 28.66 -13.32 17.53
C THR A 50 27.45 -12.42 17.23
N GLY A 51 26.30 -13.00 16.91
CA GLY A 51 25.05 -12.24 16.71
C GLY A 51 24.64 -11.97 15.26
N CYS A 52 25.35 -12.55 14.28
CA CYS A 52 25.08 -12.38 12.85
C CYS A 52 23.89 -13.17 12.29
N ARG A 53 23.25 -13.99 13.13
CA ARG A 53 22.15 -14.87 12.74
C ARG A 53 20.81 -14.27 13.10
N PHE A 54 20.01 -13.96 12.10
CA PHE A 54 18.65 -13.45 12.23
C PHE A 54 17.68 -14.58 11.94
N ASN A 55 16.93 -15.01 12.95
CA ASN A 55 16.05 -16.17 12.85
C ASN A 55 14.64 -15.75 12.42
N ASN A 56 13.97 -16.61 11.65
CA ASN A 56 12.52 -16.54 11.51
C ASN A 56 11.85 -16.63 12.89
N ALA A 57 10.63 -16.13 12.99
CA ALA A 57 9.74 -16.43 14.11
C ALA A 57 9.73 -17.95 14.41
N GLY A 58 10.01 -18.32 15.66
CA GLY A 58 10.10 -19.71 16.11
C GLY A 58 11.22 -20.54 15.44
N LYS A 59 12.17 -19.92 14.74
CA LYS A 59 13.21 -20.59 13.92
C LYS A 59 12.62 -21.51 12.86
N ALA A 60 11.43 -21.19 12.37
CA ALA A 60 10.68 -22.04 11.45
C ALA A 60 11.37 -22.11 10.07
N VAL A 61 11.67 -23.32 9.62
CA VAL A 61 12.14 -23.59 8.26
C VAL A 61 10.94 -23.53 7.32
N MET A 62 10.97 -22.61 6.34
CA MET A 62 9.88 -22.45 5.39
C MET A 62 10.15 -23.12 4.04
N GLY A 63 11.41 -23.45 3.74
CA GLY A 63 11.81 -24.12 2.50
C GLY A 63 11.82 -23.19 1.28
N PRO A 64 11.71 -23.74 0.06
CA PRO A 64 11.83 -22.95 -1.16
C PRO A 64 10.63 -22.02 -1.38
N MET A 65 10.89 -20.80 -1.83
CA MET A 65 9.88 -19.77 -2.08
C MET A 65 10.30 -18.75 -3.13
N ASP A 66 9.33 -18.03 -3.70
CA ASP A 66 9.51 -16.80 -4.46
C ASP A 66 9.00 -15.58 -3.66
N LEU A 67 9.01 -14.38 -4.26
CA LEU A 67 8.54 -13.17 -3.59
C LEU A 67 7.08 -13.29 -3.11
N SER A 68 6.18 -13.81 -3.95
CA SER A 68 4.77 -13.94 -3.58
C SER A 68 4.61 -14.86 -2.36
N THR A 69 5.33 -15.97 -2.34
CA THR A 69 5.30 -16.93 -1.23
C THR A 69 5.94 -16.34 0.03
N ALA A 70 7.04 -15.60 -0.10
CA ALA A 70 7.70 -14.92 1.02
C ALA A 70 6.78 -13.88 1.69
N ILE A 71 6.01 -13.12 0.91
CA ILE A 71 5.00 -12.19 1.43
C ILE A 71 3.88 -12.95 2.14
N SER A 72 3.31 -13.98 1.50
CA SER A 72 2.16 -14.73 2.04
C SER A 72 2.46 -15.48 3.33
N ARG A 73 3.65 -16.10 3.40
CA ARG A 73 4.12 -16.84 4.57
C ARG A 73 4.89 -15.97 5.55
N SER A 74 5.10 -14.69 5.20
CA SER A 74 5.80 -13.73 6.01
C SER A 74 7.20 -14.20 6.44
N SER A 75 7.97 -14.81 5.52
CA SER A 75 9.35 -15.24 5.79
C SER A 75 10.18 -14.07 6.30
N ASP A 76 10.89 -14.19 7.42
CA ASP A 76 11.78 -13.12 7.87
C ASP A 76 13.12 -13.24 7.16
N ALA A 77 13.67 -14.45 7.03
CA ALA A 77 14.93 -14.74 6.37
C ALA A 77 15.01 -14.16 4.94
N TYR A 78 13.94 -14.28 4.14
CA TYR A 78 13.88 -13.67 2.81
C TYR A 78 14.06 -12.15 2.86
N PHE A 79 13.37 -11.49 3.79
CA PHE A 79 13.40 -10.03 3.92
C PHE A 79 14.64 -9.54 4.69
N TYR A 80 15.24 -10.36 5.56
CA TYR A 80 16.57 -10.11 6.13
C TYR A 80 17.64 -10.11 5.03
N SER A 81 17.63 -11.12 4.15
CA SER A 81 18.51 -11.17 2.99
C SER A 81 18.32 -9.95 2.10
N THR A 82 17.07 -9.53 1.86
CA THR A 82 16.74 -8.32 1.09
C THR A 82 17.29 -7.07 1.77
N GLY A 83 17.04 -6.89 3.07
CA GLY A 83 17.53 -5.75 3.85
C GLY A 83 19.05 -5.63 3.82
N TYR A 84 19.75 -6.75 4.00
CA TYR A 84 21.21 -6.78 3.88
C TYR A 84 21.68 -6.40 2.47
N LYS A 85 21.08 -6.97 1.42
CA LYS A 85 21.45 -6.69 0.03
C LYS A 85 21.24 -5.22 -0.34
N ILE A 86 20.15 -4.61 0.11
CA ILE A 86 19.90 -3.17 -0.09
C ILE A 86 20.98 -2.37 0.63
N TRP A 87 21.25 -2.65 1.90
CA TRP A 87 22.29 -1.94 2.67
C TRP A 87 23.68 -2.03 2.01
N ALA A 88 24.00 -3.16 1.39
CA ALA A 88 25.28 -3.38 0.71
C ALA A 88 25.41 -2.64 -0.64
N LEU A 89 24.35 -1.97 -1.12
CA LEU A 89 24.43 -1.14 -2.32
C LEU A 89 25.23 0.14 -2.03
N PRO A 90 25.96 0.69 -3.03
CA PRO A 90 26.76 1.88 -2.82
C PRO A 90 25.91 3.15 -2.73
N GLY A 91 26.39 4.13 -1.97
CA GLY A 91 25.85 5.49 -1.93
C GLY A 91 24.40 5.55 -1.47
N GLU A 92 23.59 6.37 -2.14
CA GLU A 92 22.19 6.61 -1.78
C GLU A 92 21.30 5.37 -1.96
N SER A 93 21.69 4.41 -2.82
CA SER A 93 20.90 3.21 -3.06
C SER A 93 20.73 2.32 -1.81
N GLN A 94 21.58 2.48 -0.79
CA GLN A 94 21.43 1.79 0.49
C GLN A 94 20.17 2.22 1.28
N TRP A 95 19.62 3.40 0.97
CA TRP A 95 18.45 3.99 1.63
C TRP A 95 17.12 3.62 0.96
N ALA A 96 17.13 2.71 -0.01
CA ALA A 96 15.94 2.39 -0.81
C ALA A 96 14.70 1.99 0.03
N ILE A 97 14.89 1.33 1.18
CA ILE A 97 13.77 0.98 2.08
C ILE A 97 13.18 2.25 2.72
N GLN A 98 14.03 3.12 3.23
CA GLN A 98 13.66 4.38 3.89
C GLN A 98 12.98 5.32 2.89
N ASP A 99 13.53 5.45 1.70
CA ASP A 99 12.97 6.30 0.64
C ASP A 99 11.60 5.80 0.20
N THR A 100 11.46 4.48 0.01
CA THR A 100 10.17 3.87 -0.30
C THR A 100 9.19 4.08 0.86
N ALA A 101 9.61 3.96 2.12
CA ALA A 101 8.75 4.19 3.27
C ALA A 101 8.21 5.64 3.31
N ARG A 102 9.07 6.63 3.04
CA ARG A 102 8.69 8.05 2.95
C ARG A 102 7.76 8.31 1.77
N GLN A 103 7.98 7.65 0.63
CA GLN A 103 7.02 7.67 -0.49
C GLN A 103 5.66 7.10 -0.10
N PHE A 104 5.56 6.17 0.85
CA PHE A 104 4.26 5.73 1.40
C PHE A 104 3.70 6.64 2.49
N GLY A 105 4.41 7.69 2.90
CA GLY A 105 3.97 8.68 3.89
C GLY A 105 4.32 8.32 5.34
N PHE A 106 5.14 7.29 5.55
CA PHE A 106 5.67 7.01 6.89
C PHE A 106 6.66 8.09 7.31
N GLY A 107 6.63 8.46 8.59
CA GLY A 107 7.49 9.53 9.13
C GLY A 107 6.94 10.94 8.97
N SER A 108 5.79 11.12 8.32
CA SER A 108 5.10 12.40 8.12
C SER A 108 3.63 12.32 8.54
N ASP A 109 3.04 13.46 8.87
CA ASP A 109 1.59 13.56 9.13
C ASP A 109 0.80 13.13 7.90
N THR A 110 -0.30 12.40 8.08
CA THR A 110 -1.16 11.95 6.97
C THR A 110 -1.99 13.08 6.39
N GLY A 111 -2.07 14.22 7.10
CA GLY A 111 -2.90 15.36 6.72
C GLY A 111 -4.37 15.17 7.06
N VAL A 112 -4.69 14.24 7.96
CA VAL A 112 -6.04 14.09 8.52
C VAL A 112 -6.42 15.34 9.30
N GLN A 113 -7.69 15.74 9.22
CA GLN A 113 -8.21 16.95 9.85
C GLN A 113 -8.49 16.76 11.36
N LEU A 114 -7.55 16.13 12.06
CA LEU A 114 -7.60 15.91 13.50
C LEU A 114 -6.34 16.49 14.14
N PRO A 115 -6.47 17.17 15.28
CA PRO A 115 -5.31 17.75 15.94
C PRO A 115 -4.43 16.66 16.56
N PHE A 116 -3.15 17.00 16.77
CA PHE A 116 -2.20 16.20 17.53
C PHE A 116 -1.86 14.83 16.93
N GLU A 117 -1.94 14.69 15.60
CA GLU A 117 -1.37 13.55 14.89
C GLU A 117 0.13 13.40 15.23
N LYS A 118 0.59 12.16 15.30
CA LYS A 118 2.01 11.82 15.44
C LYS A 118 2.53 11.33 14.09
N SER A 119 3.67 11.86 13.67
CA SER A 119 4.27 11.53 12.38
C SER A 119 5.00 10.18 12.35
N GLY A 120 5.17 9.50 13.48
CA GLY A 120 6.03 8.31 13.55
C GLY A 120 7.47 8.65 13.18
N ARG A 121 8.20 7.69 12.63
CA ARG A 121 9.61 7.84 12.27
C ARG A 121 10.09 6.74 11.32
N VAL A 122 10.70 7.14 10.21
CA VAL A 122 11.49 6.27 9.34
C VAL A 122 12.96 6.44 9.72
N PRO A 123 13.65 5.39 10.18
CA PRO A 123 15.01 5.53 10.68
C PRO A 123 16.07 5.46 9.58
N ASP A 124 17.06 6.33 9.70
CA ASP A 124 18.31 6.38 8.95
C ASP A 124 19.47 6.74 9.90
N ASP A 125 20.64 7.06 9.35
CA ASP A 125 21.83 7.43 10.14
C ASP A 125 21.60 8.68 11.00
N GLU A 126 20.97 9.71 10.44
CA GLU A 126 20.73 10.98 11.15
C GLU A 126 19.73 10.78 12.30
N VAL A 127 18.64 10.06 12.02
CA VAL A 127 17.64 9.72 13.02
C VAL A 127 18.24 8.87 14.14
N LYS A 128 19.04 7.86 13.80
CA LYS A 128 19.68 6.99 14.80
C LYS A 128 20.61 7.81 15.71
N ARG A 129 21.44 8.66 15.12
CA ARG A 129 22.33 9.57 15.86
C ARG A 129 21.56 10.48 16.81
N ALA A 130 20.51 11.15 16.32
CA ALA A 130 19.68 12.03 17.14
C ALA A 130 19.01 11.29 18.31
N LEU A 131 18.56 10.05 18.10
CA LEU A 131 17.99 9.23 19.18
C LEU A 131 19.01 8.93 20.27
N PHE A 132 20.21 8.51 19.87
CA PHE A 132 21.29 8.16 20.77
C PHE A 132 21.77 9.36 21.58
N GLU A 133 21.86 10.53 20.96
CA GLU A 133 22.16 11.80 21.64
C GLU A 133 21.06 12.21 22.62
N SER A 134 19.79 12.02 22.25
CA SER A 134 18.66 12.43 23.09
C SER A 134 18.47 11.57 24.34
N ARG A 135 18.80 10.27 24.24
CA ARG A 135 18.54 9.24 25.27
C ARG A 135 19.68 8.21 25.31
N PRO A 136 20.89 8.62 25.71
CA PRO A 136 22.04 7.72 25.75
C PRO A 136 21.80 6.54 26.71
N ASP A 137 21.02 6.74 27.77
CA ASP A 137 20.64 5.71 28.75
C ASP A 137 19.80 4.55 28.16
N VAL A 138 19.10 4.81 27.05
CA VAL A 138 18.22 3.82 26.38
C VAL A 138 18.92 3.20 25.18
N TYR A 139 19.73 3.98 24.47
CA TYR A 139 20.22 3.61 23.14
C TYR A 139 21.72 3.32 23.07
N LEU A 140 22.54 3.78 24.01
CA LEU A 140 23.96 3.43 24.09
C LEU A 140 24.16 2.29 25.09
N THR A 141 23.97 1.04 24.65
CA THR A 141 24.52 -0.15 25.33
C THR A 141 25.93 -0.43 24.80
N GLU A 142 26.74 -1.26 25.50
CA GLU A 142 28.15 -1.53 25.14
C GLU A 142 28.37 -1.94 23.67
N ASP A 143 27.37 -2.53 23.01
CA ASP A 143 27.45 -3.04 21.64
C ASP A 143 26.84 -2.10 20.57
N ASN A 144 26.27 -0.95 20.96
CA ASN A 144 25.50 -0.11 20.04
C ASN A 144 26.38 0.93 19.33
N VAL A 145 26.49 0.77 18.01
CA VAL A 145 27.16 1.73 17.11
C VAL A 145 26.19 2.85 16.73
N VAL A 146 26.63 4.11 16.78
CA VAL A 146 25.79 5.29 16.47
C VAL A 146 25.45 5.39 14.97
N THR A 147 26.32 4.86 14.11
CA THR A 147 26.11 4.83 12.66
C THR A 147 25.13 3.74 12.25
N TRP A 148 24.54 3.89 11.06
CA TRP A 148 23.71 2.88 10.43
C TRP A 148 24.53 1.65 10.05
N VAL A 149 24.16 0.47 10.55
CA VAL A 149 24.87 -0.80 10.32
C VAL A 149 23.95 -1.84 9.67
N PRO A 150 24.48 -2.98 9.14
CA PRO A 150 23.66 -3.97 8.44
C PRO A 150 22.48 -4.48 9.27
N GLY A 151 22.69 -4.69 10.57
CA GLY A 151 21.65 -5.16 11.49
C GLY A 151 20.47 -4.20 11.62
N ASP A 152 20.71 -2.89 11.52
CA ASP A 152 19.63 -1.90 11.53
C ASP A 152 18.76 -2.05 10.28
N ASN A 153 19.39 -2.20 9.12
CA ASN A 153 18.68 -2.34 7.85
C ASN A 153 17.93 -3.68 7.75
N ILE A 154 18.51 -4.75 8.30
CA ILE A 154 17.88 -6.07 8.40
C ILE A 154 16.64 -6.02 9.29
N ASN A 155 16.70 -5.31 10.43
CA ASN A 155 15.53 -5.11 11.30
C ASN A 155 14.47 -4.21 10.65
N LEU A 156 14.89 -3.12 10.01
CA LEU A 156 13.99 -2.22 9.29
C LEU A 156 13.25 -2.96 8.16
N ALA A 157 13.93 -3.87 7.45
CA ALA A 157 13.35 -4.63 6.35
C ALA A 157 12.13 -5.49 6.75
N ILE A 158 11.96 -5.78 8.04
CA ILE A 158 10.78 -6.47 8.58
C ILE A 158 9.91 -5.56 9.48
N GLY A 159 10.12 -4.25 9.42
CA GLY A 159 9.33 -3.24 10.14
C GLY A 159 9.60 -3.15 11.64
N GLN A 160 10.79 -3.58 12.09
CA GLN A 160 11.25 -3.52 13.49
C GLN A 160 12.37 -2.48 13.66
N GLY A 161 13.01 -2.48 14.82
CA GLY A 161 14.10 -1.56 15.15
C GLY A 161 13.58 -0.17 15.49
N PHE A 162 14.15 0.85 14.88
CA PHE A 162 13.82 2.25 15.18
C PHE A 162 12.58 2.78 14.44
N LEU A 163 11.96 1.98 13.57
CA LEU A 163 10.74 2.35 12.84
C LEU A 163 9.57 2.49 13.80
N THR A 164 8.84 3.60 13.70
CA THR A 164 7.52 3.74 14.33
C THR A 164 6.53 4.35 13.35
N MET A 165 5.27 3.95 13.46
CA MET A 165 4.19 4.46 12.64
C MET A 165 2.89 4.52 13.43
N THR A 166 1.92 5.29 12.93
CA THR A 166 0.54 5.27 13.42
C THR A 166 -0.32 4.27 12.65
N PRO A 167 -1.39 3.70 13.26
CA PRO A 167 -2.35 2.87 12.54
C PRO A 167 -2.91 3.55 11.27
N LEU A 168 -3.10 4.87 11.30
CA LEU A 168 -3.58 5.62 10.15
C LEU A 168 -2.55 5.67 9.01
N GLN A 169 -1.26 5.86 9.31
CA GLN A 169 -0.19 5.78 8.30
C GLN A 169 -0.16 4.40 7.63
N LEU A 170 -0.28 3.32 8.41
CA LEU A 170 -0.30 1.96 7.85
C LEU A 170 -1.52 1.73 6.94
N THR A 171 -2.70 2.19 7.36
CA THR A 171 -3.92 2.11 6.55
C THR A 171 -3.75 2.90 5.25
N ASN A 172 -3.22 4.12 5.31
CA ASN A 172 -3.05 4.97 4.15
C ASN A 172 -2.02 4.40 3.15
N ALA A 173 -0.95 3.77 3.65
CA ALA A 173 0.03 3.10 2.80
C ALA A 173 -0.59 1.94 2.00
N TYR A 174 -1.42 1.12 2.65
CA TYR A 174 -2.12 0.01 1.96
C TYR A 174 -3.24 0.50 1.05
N ALA A 175 -3.94 1.59 1.39
CA ALA A 175 -4.89 2.23 0.49
C ALA A 175 -4.22 2.78 -0.77
N THR A 176 -3.06 3.43 -0.62
CA THR A 176 -2.21 3.92 -1.72
C THR A 176 -1.74 2.78 -2.62
N TRP A 177 -1.35 1.65 -2.03
CA TRP A 177 -1.01 0.47 -2.82
C TRP A 177 -2.22 -0.07 -3.60
N ALA A 178 -3.35 -0.24 -2.91
CA ALA A 178 -4.55 -0.84 -3.46
C ALA A 178 -5.14 -0.01 -4.61
N ASN A 179 -5.16 1.31 -4.49
CA ASN A 179 -5.75 2.21 -5.49
C ASN A 179 -4.83 2.52 -6.69
N GLY A 180 -3.66 1.88 -6.78
CA GLY A 180 -2.76 2.06 -7.92
C GLY A 180 -1.65 3.08 -7.75
N GLY A 181 -1.57 3.78 -6.61
CA GLY A 181 -0.44 4.64 -6.26
C GLY A 181 -0.81 6.05 -5.80
N THR A 182 -2.09 6.43 -5.82
CA THR A 182 -2.49 7.77 -5.37
C THR A 182 -2.58 7.83 -3.86
N ARG A 183 -1.71 8.61 -3.22
CA ARG A 183 -1.73 8.80 -1.77
C ARG A 183 -2.62 9.98 -1.41
N PHE A 184 -3.76 9.69 -0.80
CA PHE A 184 -4.70 10.70 -0.33
C PHE A 184 -4.43 11.11 1.12
N ALA A 185 -4.73 12.35 1.47
CA ALA A 185 -4.89 12.75 2.85
C ALA A 185 -6.28 12.31 3.34
N PRO A 186 -6.39 11.53 4.43
CA PRO A 186 -7.69 11.05 4.90
C PRO A 186 -8.62 12.20 5.33
N ASN A 187 -9.88 12.15 4.92
CA ASN A 187 -10.92 13.06 5.41
C ASN A 187 -11.77 12.39 6.48
N ILE A 188 -12.16 13.15 7.49
CA ILE A 188 -13.19 12.76 8.46
C ILE A 188 -14.53 13.42 8.12
N VAL A 189 -14.48 14.60 7.50
CA VAL A 189 -15.65 15.36 7.08
C VAL A 189 -15.71 15.34 5.56
N ASP A 190 -16.87 14.98 5.01
CA ASP A 190 -17.14 15.01 3.58
C ASP A 190 -17.40 16.44 3.09
N ARG A 191 -18.37 17.10 3.72
CA ARG A 191 -18.72 18.50 3.45
C ARG A 191 -19.30 19.21 4.67
N VAL A 192 -19.33 20.53 4.62
CA VAL A 192 -20.00 21.42 5.59
C VAL A 192 -21.18 22.07 4.88
N GLU A 193 -22.36 22.00 5.49
CA GLU A 193 -23.59 22.57 4.93
C GLU A 193 -24.20 23.62 5.86
N THR A 194 -24.95 24.56 5.29
CA THR A 194 -25.79 25.47 6.06
C THR A 194 -26.93 24.69 6.72
N ARG A 195 -27.38 25.17 7.89
CA ARG A 195 -28.55 24.62 8.57
C ARG A 195 -29.80 25.37 8.07
N GLU A 196 -30.27 25.04 6.88
CA GLU A 196 -31.50 25.57 6.30
C GLU A 196 -32.57 24.48 6.17
N ASP A 197 -33.83 24.83 6.45
CA ASP A 197 -34.93 23.85 6.55
C ASP A 197 -35.41 23.31 5.20
N ALA A 198 -35.06 23.96 4.08
CA ALA A 198 -35.57 23.62 2.75
C ALA A 198 -34.49 23.07 1.80
N GLU A 199 -33.32 23.70 1.71
CA GLU A 199 -32.19 23.24 0.87
C GLU A 199 -30.85 23.66 1.51
N PRO A 200 -30.11 22.74 2.15
CA PRO A 200 -28.79 23.04 2.71
C PRO A 200 -27.81 23.46 1.63
N GLN A 201 -27.13 24.59 1.81
CA GLN A 201 -26.06 25.01 0.90
C GLN A 201 -24.72 24.42 1.32
N ILE A 202 -23.98 23.85 0.37
CA ILE A 202 -22.61 23.39 0.62
C ILE A 202 -21.71 24.60 0.81
N VAL A 203 -21.20 24.77 2.04
CA VAL A 203 -20.25 25.82 2.42
C VAL A 203 -18.83 25.42 2.04
N THR A 204 -18.49 24.16 2.32
CA THR A 204 -17.18 23.58 2.03
C THR A 204 -17.37 22.14 1.57
N ASP A 205 -16.84 21.82 0.40
CA ASP A 205 -16.64 20.44 -0.04
C ASP A 205 -15.15 20.12 0.12
N PHE A 206 -14.81 19.07 0.86
CA PHE A 206 -13.42 18.71 1.07
C PHE A 206 -12.82 17.94 -0.11
N GLY A 207 -13.64 17.19 -0.84
CA GLY A 207 -13.22 16.32 -1.94
C GLY A 207 -12.03 15.39 -1.64
N PRO A 208 -11.57 14.60 -2.62
CA PRO A 208 -10.32 13.86 -2.50
C PRO A 208 -9.12 14.82 -2.44
N ARG A 209 -8.26 14.69 -1.42
CA ARG A 209 -7.04 15.50 -1.26
C ARG A 209 -5.81 14.68 -1.60
N ILE A 210 -5.27 14.83 -2.80
CA ILE A 210 -4.06 14.11 -3.24
C ILE A 210 -2.83 14.73 -2.60
N THR A 211 -1.99 13.91 -1.97
CA THR A 211 -0.70 14.31 -1.39
C THR A 211 0.48 13.85 -2.22
N ASP A 212 0.33 12.76 -2.98
CA ASP A 212 1.40 12.17 -3.78
C ASP A 212 0.83 11.15 -4.78
N VAL A 213 1.64 10.78 -5.77
CA VAL A 213 1.34 9.70 -6.72
C VAL A 213 2.60 8.87 -6.92
N LEU A 214 2.55 7.61 -6.50
CA LEU A 214 3.64 6.66 -6.61
C LEU A 214 3.55 5.94 -7.94
N ASP A 215 4.64 5.94 -8.71
CA ASP A 215 4.76 5.12 -9.91
C ASP A 215 5.16 3.70 -9.54
N PHE A 216 4.41 2.72 -10.04
CA PHE A 216 4.66 1.30 -9.82
C PHE A 216 4.95 0.56 -11.14
N SER A 217 5.24 1.28 -12.22
CA SER A 217 5.53 0.71 -13.55
C SER A 217 6.80 -0.14 -13.57
N ASP A 218 7.72 0.09 -12.64
CA ASP A 218 9.05 -0.52 -12.54
C ASP A 218 9.11 -1.74 -11.61
N ILE A 219 7.98 -2.17 -11.03
CA ILE A 219 7.93 -3.27 -10.06
C ILE A 219 6.95 -4.38 -10.46
N PRO A 220 7.17 -5.61 -9.96
CA PRO A 220 6.28 -6.76 -10.23
C PRO A 220 4.99 -6.69 -9.40
N ARG A 221 4.08 -5.75 -9.71
CA ARG A 221 2.85 -5.54 -8.92
C ARG A 221 1.99 -6.80 -8.83
N ASP A 222 1.93 -7.57 -9.90
CA ASP A 222 1.19 -8.84 -9.98
C ASP A 222 1.71 -9.86 -8.94
N VAL A 223 3.03 -10.00 -8.82
CA VAL A 223 3.68 -10.92 -7.87
C VAL A 223 3.46 -10.47 -6.42
N ILE A 224 3.55 -9.16 -6.16
CA ILE A 224 3.30 -8.59 -4.83
C ILE A 224 1.83 -8.76 -4.45
N ASN A 225 0.90 -8.46 -5.37
CA ASN A 225 -0.54 -8.66 -5.16
C ASN A 225 -0.89 -10.12 -4.95
N GLU A 226 -0.30 -11.06 -5.70
CA GLU A 226 -0.45 -12.49 -5.45
C GLU A 226 0.02 -12.85 -4.03
N GLY A 227 1.11 -12.24 -3.57
CA GLY A 227 1.63 -12.43 -2.22
C GLY A 227 0.67 -11.93 -1.14
N LEU A 228 0.11 -10.74 -1.30
CA LEU A 228 -0.84 -10.12 -0.37
C LEU A 228 -2.20 -10.85 -0.35
N ALA A 229 -2.73 -11.23 -1.52
CA ALA A 229 -3.93 -12.06 -1.62
C ALA A 229 -3.70 -13.45 -1.00
N GLY A 230 -2.49 -13.97 -1.14
CA GLY A 230 -2.07 -15.24 -0.59
C GLY A 230 -2.00 -15.29 0.94
N VAL A 231 -2.00 -14.15 1.64
CA VAL A 231 -1.98 -14.10 3.11
C VAL A 231 -3.28 -14.68 3.72
N THR A 232 -4.41 -14.49 3.06
CA THR A 232 -5.74 -14.92 3.54
C THR A 232 -6.15 -16.30 3.01
N ARG A 233 -5.25 -17.02 2.34
CA ARG A 233 -5.59 -18.23 1.56
C ARG A 233 -4.59 -19.37 1.77
N VAL A 234 -5.04 -20.57 1.43
CA VAL A 234 -4.15 -21.70 1.14
C VAL A 234 -4.08 -21.82 -0.38
N ARG A 235 -2.87 -21.82 -0.97
CA ARG A 235 -2.69 -21.95 -2.42
C ARG A 235 -1.60 -22.95 -2.78
N ARG A 236 -1.67 -23.48 -3.99
CA ARG A 236 -0.56 -24.22 -4.61
C ARG A 236 0.39 -23.22 -5.26
N THR A 237 1.68 -23.38 -5.04
CA THR A 237 2.77 -22.61 -5.65
C THR A 237 3.67 -23.57 -6.43
N ALA A 238 4.69 -23.02 -7.12
CA ALA A 238 5.74 -23.82 -7.76
C ALA A 238 6.52 -24.72 -6.77
N TYR A 239 6.43 -24.43 -5.46
CA TYR A 239 7.20 -25.06 -4.41
C TYR A 239 6.37 -25.95 -3.46
N GLY A 240 5.07 -26.12 -3.75
CA GLY A 240 4.17 -26.94 -2.95
C GLY A 240 2.94 -26.18 -2.48
N VAL A 241 2.38 -26.58 -1.32
CA VAL A 241 1.23 -25.89 -0.73
C VAL A 241 1.73 -24.80 0.20
N ALA A 242 1.34 -23.55 -0.06
CA ALA A 242 1.59 -22.42 0.80
C ALA A 242 0.32 -22.07 1.58
N ARG A 243 0.42 -22.08 2.92
CA ARG A 243 -0.62 -21.60 3.83
C ARG A 243 -0.27 -20.18 4.25
N GLY A 244 -1.10 -19.21 3.89
CA GLY A 244 -0.93 -17.80 4.27
C GLY A 244 -1.09 -17.58 5.77
N THR A 245 -0.44 -16.55 6.29
CA THR A 245 -0.39 -16.29 7.74
C THR A 245 -1.74 -15.95 8.38
N ALA A 246 -2.72 -15.49 7.60
CA ALA A 246 -4.08 -15.23 8.07
C ALA A 246 -5.10 -16.27 7.56
N SER A 247 -4.67 -17.31 6.84
CA SER A 247 -5.60 -18.20 6.15
C SER A 247 -6.54 -18.95 7.09
N GLY A 248 -6.14 -19.17 8.35
CA GLY A 248 -7.01 -19.78 9.37
C GLY A 248 -8.22 -18.90 9.70
N ALA A 249 -8.01 -17.59 9.88
CA ALA A 249 -9.10 -16.65 10.12
C ALA A 249 -10.10 -16.58 8.95
N PHE A 250 -9.61 -16.76 7.73
CA PHE A 250 -10.37 -16.65 6.47
C PHE A 250 -10.74 -18.00 5.84
N GLU A 251 -10.64 -19.12 6.56
CA GLU A 251 -10.89 -20.46 6.01
C GLU A 251 -12.30 -20.63 5.43
N THR A 252 -13.30 -19.98 6.04
CA THR A 252 -14.70 -19.98 5.61
C THR A 252 -15.09 -18.73 4.83
N TRP A 253 -14.12 -17.89 4.45
CA TRP A 253 -14.38 -16.68 3.68
C TRP A 253 -14.49 -17.00 2.18
N ASP A 254 -15.52 -16.48 1.52
CA ASP A 254 -15.67 -16.58 0.08
C ASP A 254 -14.75 -15.59 -0.65
N ASN A 255 -13.50 -16.02 -0.77
CA ASN A 255 -12.44 -15.29 -1.46
C ASN A 255 -12.61 -15.26 -2.98
N ALA A 256 -13.57 -16.01 -3.55
CA ALA A 256 -13.90 -15.96 -4.97
C ALA A 256 -14.91 -14.84 -5.24
N ALA A 257 -15.93 -14.69 -4.40
CA ALA A 257 -16.91 -13.61 -4.53
C ALA A 257 -16.39 -12.26 -3.99
N TYR A 258 -15.66 -12.26 -2.86
CA TYR A 258 -15.18 -11.04 -2.22
C TYR A 258 -13.71 -11.19 -1.82
N PRO A 259 -12.76 -11.09 -2.77
CA PRO A 259 -11.35 -11.36 -2.50
C PRO A 259 -10.74 -10.34 -1.53
N ILE A 260 -10.11 -10.78 -0.44
CA ILE A 260 -9.39 -9.90 0.50
C ILE A 260 -7.89 -10.14 0.41
N SER A 261 -7.13 -9.05 0.30
CA SER A 261 -5.68 -9.03 0.34
C SER A 261 -5.20 -8.31 1.59
N GLY A 262 -4.06 -8.71 2.15
CA GLY A 262 -3.56 -8.06 3.35
C GLY A 262 -2.22 -8.59 3.81
N LYS A 263 -1.83 -8.20 5.02
CA LYS A 263 -0.57 -8.61 5.64
C LYS A 263 -0.69 -8.62 7.16
N THR A 264 -0.27 -9.74 7.77
CA THR A 264 -0.09 -9.84 9.23
C THR A 264 1.21 -9.18 9.66
N GLY A 265 1.19 -8.62 10.87
CA GLY A 265 2.35 -8.15 11.60
C GLY A 265 2.30 -8.58 13.06
N THR A 266 3.49 -8.64 13.65
CA THR A 266 3.72 -8.87 15.07
C THR A 266 4.79 -7.86 15.46
N ALA A 267 4.46 -6.92 16.33
CA ALA A 267 5.41 -5.96 16.88
C ALA A 267 5.87 -6.47 18.25
N GLN A 268 7.15 -6.77 18.35
CA GLN A 268 7.72 -7.39 19.54
C GLN A 268 7.77 -6.38 20.69
N ALA A 269 7.39 -6.82 21.88
CA ALA A 269 7.40 -5.97 23.07
C ALA A 269 8.26 -6.61 24.16
N GLU A 270 9.32 -5.91 24.58
CA GLU A 270 10.17 -6.36 25.67
C GLU A 270 9.79 -5.69 27.01
N GLY A 271 10.19 -6.35 28.10
CA GLY A 271 10.00 -5.88 29.47
C GLY A 271 8.71 -6.35 30.12
N ILE A 272 8.33 -5.67 31.20
CA ILE A 272 7.19 -6.06 32.05
C ILE A 272 6.03 -5.09 31.83
N ASN A 273 4.83 -5.62 31.62
CA ASN A 273 3.60 -4.86 31.77
C ASN A 273 3.38 -4.59 33.26
N LYS A 274 3.63 -3.34 33.70
CA LYS A 274 3.53 -2.95 35.12
C LYS A 274 2.11 -3.09 35.68
N ALA A 275 1.08 -2.91 34.86
CA ALA A 275 -0.31 -3.01 35.29
C ALA A 275 -0.75 -4.46 35.51
N LEU A 276 -0.22 -5.39 34.70
CA LEU A 276 -0.55 -6.81 34.75
C LEU A 276 0.49 -7.67 35.49
N ALA A 277 1.62 -7.08 35.90
CA ALA A 277 2.74 -7.75 36.56
C ALA A 277 3.24 -9.01 35.83
N ARG A 278 3.18 -9.01 34.49
CA ARG A 278 3.66 -10.10 33.63
C ARG A 278 4.59 -9.56 32.52
N PRO A 279 5.41 -10.40 31.87
CA PRO A 279 6.09 -10.00 30.64
C PRO A 279 5.11 -9.42 29.64
N LYS A 280 5.54 -8.41 28.88
CA LYS A 280 4.73 -7.90 27.78
C LYS A 280 4.55 -9.00 26.74
N GLU A 281 3.35 -9.06 26.17
CA GLU A 281 3.09 -9.89 25.00
C GLU A 281 3.28 -9.06 23.73
N ASP A 282 3.49 -9.75 22.62
CA ASP A 282 3.58 -9.10 21.31
C ASP A 282 2.29 -8.36 20.95
N THR A 283 2.42 -7.27 20.22
CA THR A 283 1.28 -6.54 19.66
C THR A 283 0.92 -7.15 18.31
N ALA A 284 -0.37 -7.51 18.15
CA ALA A 284 -0.90 -8.15 16.96
C ALA A 284 -1.38 -7.10 15.95
N LEU A 285 -0.91 -7.19 14.69
CA LEU A 285 -1.32 -6.29 13.61
C LEU A 285 -1.89 -7.09 12.43
N PHE A 286 -2.94 -6.57 11.81
CA PHE A 286 -3.35 -7.00 10.49
C PHE A 286 -3.89 -5.81 9.71
N VAL A 287 -3.36 -5.61 8.51
CA VAL A 287 -3.84 -4.62 7.55
C VAL A 287 -4.34 -5.36 6.31
N ALA A 288 -5.50 -4.97 5.81
CA ALA A 288 -6.09 -5.58 4.63
C ALA A 288 -6.86 -4.55 3.80
N TYR A 289 -6.99 -4.84 2.51
CA TYR A 289 -7.86 -4.13 1.59
C TYR A 289 -8.72 -5.11 0.81
N GLY A 290 -9.90 -4.65 0.40
CA GLY A 290 -10.86 -5.48 -0.30
C GLY A 290 -12.01 -4.65 -0.92
N PRO A 291 -12.69 -5.20 -1.93
CA PRO A 291 -12.29 -6.36 -2.74
C PRO A 291 -10.94 -6.15 -3.44
N THR A 292 -10.14 -7.20 -3.63
CA THR A 292 -8.78 -7.09 -4.18
C THR A 292 -8.76 -6.56 -5.61
N ASN A 293 -9.76 -6.91 -6.42
CA ASN A 293 -9.82 -6.57 -7.83
C ASN A 293 -10.45 -5.19 -8.10
N ASP A 294 -11.24 -4.69 -7.15
CA ASP A 294 -11.82 -3.35 -7.14
C ASP A 294 -11.78 -2.83 -5.69
N PRO A 295 -10.63 -2.32 -5.22
CA PRO A 295 -10.46 -1.96 -3.81
C PRO A 295 -11.35 -0.80 -3.37
N ARG A 296 -12.25 -1.08 -2.43
CA ARG A 296 -13.18 -0.10 -1.85
C ARG A 296 -12.80 0.31 -0.43
N TYR A 297 -12.23 -0.63 0.33
CA TYR A 297 -11.91 -0.42 1.74
C TYR A 297 -10.48 -0.86 2.06
N ALA A 298 -9.86 -0.13 2.99
CA ALA A 298 -8.63 -0.51 3.67
C ALA A 298 -8.86 -0.46 5.18
N VAL A 299 -8.46 -1.50 5.90
CA VAL A 299 -8.69 -1.68 7.34
C VAL A 299 -7.39 -2.12 8.00
N THR A 300 -6.99 -1.41 9.04
CA THR A 300 -5.91 -1.82 9.95
C THR A 300 -6.48 -2.06 11.34
N VAL A 301 -6.14 -3.22 11.92
CA VAL A 301 -6.39 -3.52 13.33
C VAL A 301 -5.05 -3.74 14.04
N ILE A 302 -4.88 -3.06 15.16
CA ILE A 302 -3.76 -3.23 16.09
C ILE A 302 -4.33 -3.59 17.46
N LEU A 303 -3.88 -4.70 18.03
CA LEU A 303 -4.25 -5.15 19.37
C LEU A 303 -2.99 -5.25 20.23
N GLU A 304 -2.87 -4.34 21.20
CA GLU A 304 -1.74 -4.28 22.14
C GLU A 304 -1.69 -5.56 22.99
N GLU A 305 -0.51 -6.18 23.09
CA GLU A 305 -0.26 -7.38 23.91
C GLU A 305 -1.24 -8.54 23.66
N ALA A 306 -1.55 -8.80 22.37
CA ALA A 306 -2.50 -9.81 21.91
C ALA A 306 -1.86 -10.93 21.07
N GLY A 307 -0.54 -11.06 21.09
CA GLY A 307 0.19 -12.13 20.39
C GLY A 307 0.29 -11.91 18.88
N PHE A 308 -0.05 -12.92 18.08
CA PHE A 308 0.18 -12.91 16.63
C PHE A 308 -0.96 -12.26 15.82
N GLY A 309 -0.58 -11.50 14.79
CA GLY A 309 -1.53 -10.83 13.89
C GLY A 309 -2.53 -11.76 13.20
N GLY A 310 -2.11 -12.97 12.84
CA GLY A 310 -2.97 -13.97 12.16
C GLY A 310 -4.04 -14.58 13.07
N ASP A 311 -3.76 -14.70 14.37
CA ASP A 311 -4.64 -15.35 15.34
C ASP A 311 -5.59 -14.36 16.01
N SER A 312 -5.14 -13.11 16.24
CA SER A 312 -5.88 -12.12 17.00
C SER A 312 -6.45 -10.98 16.14
N ALA A 313 -5.62 -10.35 15.31
CA ALA A 313 -6.05 -9.17 14.55
C ALA A 313 -6.82 -9.55 13.26
N ALA A 314 -6.41 -10.61 12.58
CA ALA A 314 -7.06 -11.05 11.34
C ALA A 314 -8.54 -11.45 11.50
N PRO A 315 -8.98 -12.16 12.57
CA PRO A 315 -10.40 -12.40 12.80
C PRO A 315 -11.22 -11.13 13.00
N VAL A 316 -10.67 -10.10 13.64
CA VAL A 316 -11.35 -8.81 13.81
C VAL A 316 -11.54 -8.13 12.45
N VAL A 317 -10.48 -8.08 11.64
CA VAL A 317 -10.57 -7.52 10.28
C VAL A 317 -11.55 -8.30 9.41
N ARG A 318 -11.57 -9.64 9.50
CA ARG A 318 -12.57 -10.45 8.82
C ARG A 318 -13.99 -10.02 9.20
N ASN A 319 -14.27 -9.83 10.49
CA ASN A 319 -15.60 -9.42 10.95
C ASN A 319 -15.98 -8.02 10.44
N ILE A 320 -15.02 -7.09 10.39
CA ILE A 320 -15.22 -5.77 9.79
C ILE A 320 -15.57 -5.91 8.31
N PHE A 321 -14.81 -6.70 7.54
CA PHE A 321 -15.11 -6.93 6.13
C PHE A 321 -16.42 -7.68 5.91
N ASP A 322 -16.83 -8.59 6.80
CA ASP A 322 -18.15 -9.23 6.69
C ASP A 322 -19.27 -8.20 6.89
N ALA A 323 -19.09 -7.26 7.81
CA ALA A 323 -20.02 -6.15 8.00
C ALA A 323 -20.04 -5.21 6.78
N LEU A 324 -18.88 -4.83 6.24
CA LEU A 324 -18.77 -3.99 5.04
C LEU A 324 -19.42 -4.67 3.82
N ARG A 325 -19.11 -5.95 3.58
CA ARG A 325 -19.71 -6.73 2.49
C ARG A 325 -21.23 -6.84 2.66
N ARG A 326 -21.74 -7.08 3.87
CA ARG A 326 -23.18 -7.09 4.13
C ARG A 326 -23.81 -5.71 3.93
N LEU A 327 -23.11 -4.64 4.30
CA LEU A 327 -23.57 -3.28 4.04
C LEU A 327 -23.64 -3.02 2.54
N GLU A 328 -22.66 -3.43 1.74
CA GLU A 328 -22.69 -3.33 0.28
C GLU A 328 -23.76 -4.22 -0.37
N GLN A 329 -24.03 -5.41 0.19
CA GLN A 329 -25.04 -6.34 -0.35
C GLN A 329 -26.47 -6.01 0.10
N ASN A 330 -26.64 -5.44 1.30
CA ASN A 330 -27.93 -4.97 1.84
C ASN A 330 -28.20 -3.52 1.45
N TRP A 331 -27.19 -2.77 1.03
CA TRP A 331 -27.36 -1.89 -0.10
C TRP A 331 -27.80 -2.80 -1.26
N ALA A 332 -29.10 -3.06 -1.35
CA ALA A 332 -29.66 -2.93 -2.69
C ALA A 332 -29.17 -1.55 -3.12
N GLU A 333 -28.34 -1.48 -4.17
CA GLU A 333 -28.28 -0.28 -5.01
C GLU A 333 -29.69 0.28 -4.95
N PRO A 334 -29.90 1.49 -4.38
CA PRO A 334 -31.25 2.02 -4.33
C PRO A 334 -31.78 1.87 -5.75
N GLU A 335 -32.83 1.07 -5.95
CA GLU A 335 -33.57 1.15 -7.20
C GLU A 335 -33.95 2.63 -7.29
N ASP A 336 -33.22 3.34 -8.14
CA ASP A 336 -33.34 4.76 -8.45
C ASP A 336 -33.39 5.73 -7.25
N LEU A 337 -32.22 6.08 -6.71
CA LEU A 337 -31.89 7.50 -6.84
C LEU A 337 -31.12 7.60 -8.15
N PRO A 338 -31.61 8.34 -9.17
CA PRO A 338 -31.00 8.35 -10.47
C PRO A 338 -29.57 8.88 -10.35
N LEU A 339 -28.61 7.98 -10.32
CA LEU A 339 -27.35 8.22 -10.96
C LEU A 339 -27.69 8.18 -12.44
N ASP A 340 -27.81 9.37 -13.03
CA ASP A 340 -27.70 9.53 -14.47
C ASP A 340 -26.26 9.10 -14.82
N THR A 341 -26.03 7.78 -14.88
CA THR A 341 -24.98 7.26 -15.73
C THR A 341 -25.46 7.63 -17.11
N PRO A 342 -24.82 8.60 -17.79
CA PRO A 342 -25.19 8.85 -19.15
C PRO A 342 -25.07 7.49 -19.84
N GLU A 343 -26.08 7.10 -20.62
CA GLU A 343 -25.86 6.11 -21.67
C GLU A 343 -24.51 6.43 -22.31
N PRO A 344 -23.65 5.46 -22.67
CA PRO A 344 -22.40 5.76 -23.33
C PRO A 344 -22.76 6.62 -24.52
N VAL A 345 -22.59 7.93 -24.36
CA VAL A 345 -23.11 8.84 -25.35
C VAL A 345 -22.13 8.58 -26.46
N THR A 346 -22.63 7.99 -27.54
CA THR A 346 -21.99 8.06 -28.84
C THR A 346 -22.03 9.52 -29.32
N ALA A 347 -21.81 10.48 -28.41
CA ALA A 347 -21.67 11.90 -28.65
C ALA A 347 -20.33 12.05 -29.33
N THR A 348 -20.36 11.83 -30.63
CA THR A 348 -19.50 12.57 -31.53
C THR A 348 -19.74 14.05 -31.27
N CYS A 349 -18.64 14.81 -31.13
CA CYS A 349 -18.67 16.26 -31.07
C CYS A 349 -19.60 16.79 -32.21
N PRO A 350 -20.49 17.78 -31.97
CA PRO A 350 -21.39 18.29 -33.00
C PRO A 350 -20.64 18.68 -34.28
N GLU A 351 -21.21 18.40 -35.46
CA GLU A 351 -20.58 18.75 -36.73
C GLU A 351 -20.27 20.26 -36.79
N ILE A 352 -19.02 20.60 -37.09
CA ILE A 352 -18.59 21.99 -37.25
C ILE A 352 -19.38 22.61 -38.43
N PRO A 353 -20.11 23.73 -38.24
CA PRO A 353 -20.80 24.41 -39.32
C PRO A 353 -19.85 24.70 -40.49
N ARG A 354 -20.27 24.34 -41.72
CA ARG A 354 -19.44 24.51 -42.94
C ARG A 354 -18.99 25.95 -43.21
N THR A 355 -19.63 26.94 -42.57
CA THR A 355 -19.25 28.35 -42.61
C THR A 355 -17.95 28.66 -41.84
N LEU A 356 -17.62 27.87 -40.81
CA LEU A 356 -16.38 28.00 -40.02
C LEU A 356 -15.18 27.30 -40.68
N LEU A 357 -15.42 26.34 -41.59
CA LEU A 357 -14.38 25.62 -42.35
C LEU A 357 -13.67 26.47 -43.43
N ARG A 358 -14.04 27.75 -43.59
CA ARG A 358 -13.44 28.66 -44.60
C ARG A 358 -12.51 29.73 -44.01
N GLY A 359 -12.41 29.83 -42.69
CA GLY A 359 -11.49 30.72 -42.00
C GLY A 359 -10.23 29.96 -41.58
N GLY A 360 -9.05 30.57 -41.76
CA GLY A 360 -7.77 29.98 -41.39
C GLY A 360 -7.70 29.51 -39.93
N ALA A 361 -6.78 28.57 -39.70
CA ALA A 361 -6.71 27.68 -38.54
C ALA A 361 -6.81 28.38 -37.16
N GLU A 362 -7.93 28.13 -36.49
CA GLU A 362 -8.04 28.16 -35.03
C GLU A 362 -8.75 26.89 -34.56
N VAL A 363 -8.29 26.35 -33.42
CA VAL A 363 -8.91 25.17 -32.79
C VAL A 363 -10.25 25.61 -32.23
N PHE A 364 -11.33 25.25 -32.92
CA PHE A 364 -12.69 25.50 -32.49
C PHE A 364 -13.23 24.28 -31.75
N VAL A 365 -13.59 24.44 -30.48
CA VAL A 365 -14.27 23.42 -29.68
C VAL A 365 -15.73 23.82 -29.57
N PRO A 366 -16.67 23.10 -30.23
CA PRO A 366 -18.09 23.37 -30.08
C PRO A 366 -18.52 23.23 -28.61
N GLU A 367 -19.37 24.15 -28.18
CA GLU A 367 -19.99 24.09 -26.85
C GLU A 367 -20.76 22.76 -26.72
N GLY A 368 -20.43 21.97 -25.70
CA GLY A 368 -21.02 20.65 -25.46
C GLY A 368 -20.17 19.44 -25.89
N CYS A 369 -18.89 19.59 -26.22
CA CYS A 369 -18.00 18.46 -26.51
C CYS A 369 -17.50 17.75 -25.21
N PRO A 370 -17.61 16.41 -25.08
CA PRO A 370 -17.19 15.70 -23.85
C PRO A 370 -15.67 15.71 -23.62
N TYR A 371 -15.24 15.87 -22.36
CA TYR A 371 -13.83 15.92 -21.95
C TYR A 371 -13.10 14.60 -22.24
N GLY A 372 -11.92 14.65 -22.88
CA GLY A 372 -11.15 13.47 -23.27
C GLY A 372 -11.44 12.91 -24.68
N THR A 373 -12.35 13.53 -25.44
CA THR A 373 -12.64 13.16 -26.84
C THR A 373 -11.59 13.74 -27.81
N PRO A 374 -11.00 12.95 -28.73
CA PRO A 374 -10.07 13.48 -29.74
C PRO A 374 -10.75 14.48 -30.69
N LEU A 375 -10.25 15.71 -30.76
CA LEU A 375 -10.79 16.73 -31.66
C LEU A 375 -10.35 16.49 -33.11
N PRO A 376 -11.22 16.65 -34.11
CA PRO A 376 -10.82 16.60 -35.51
C PRO A 376 -9.93 17.80 -35.84
N VAL A 377 -8.74 17.53 -36.39
CA VAL A 377 -7.84 18.58 -36.90
C VAL A 377 -8.42 19.12 -38.22
N ILE A 378 -8.84 20.38 -38.22
CA ILE A 378 -9.38 21.06 -39.40
C ILE A 378 -8.28 21.11 -40.47
N GLY A 379 -8.45 20.37 -41.57
CA GLY A 379 -7.53 20.30 -42.70
C GLY A 379 -6.88 18.93 -42.95
N ALA A 380 -7.18 17.90 -42.14
CA ALA A 380 -6.77 16.54 -42.47
C ALA A 380 -7.55 16.02 -43.70
N PRO A 381 -6.88 15.49 -44.75
CA PRO A 381 -7.57 15.01 -45.94
C PRO A 381 -8.39 13.76 -45.59
N THR A 382 -9.69 13.79 -45.84
CA THR A 382 -10.58 12.63 -45.65
C THR A 382 -10.57 11.74 -46.90
N GLU A 383 -10.57 10.41 -46.70
CA GLU A 383 -10.50 9.38 -47.75
C GLU A 383 -11.67 9.36 -48.76
N ASP A 384 -12.72 10.16 -48.55
CA ASP A 384 -13.78 10.36 -49.54
C ASP A 384 -13.47 11.55 -50.46
N THR A 385 -12.41 11.42 -51.26
CA THR A 385 -12.33 12.19 -52.51
C THR A 385 -13.00 11.34 -53.59
N PRO A 386 -14.10 11.78 -54.22
CA PRO A 386 -14.68 11.01 -55.31
C PRO A 386 -13.64 10.92 -56.42
N ALA A 387 -13.34 9.69 -56.86
CA ALA A 387 -12.52 9.45 -58.02
C ALA A 387 -13.07 10.28 -59.19
N VAL A 388 -12.22 11.17 -59.73
CA VAL A 388 -12.51 11.95 -60.93
C VAL A 388 -12.87 10.96 -62.04
N PRO A 389 -14.06 11.05 -62.67
CA PRO A 389 -14.38 10.17 -63.77
C PRO A 389 -13.49 10.52 -64.97
N PRO A 390 -13.16 9.55 -65.83
CA PRO A 390 -12.30 9.81 -66.98
C PRO A 390 -12.98 10.84 -67.90
N ALA A 391 -12.22 11.84 -68.32
CA ALA A 391 -12.67 12.84 -69.27
C ALA A 391 -13.11 12.14 -70.57
N GLY A 392 -14.39 12.29 -70.91
CA GLY A 392 -14.96 11.69 -72.11
C GLY A 392 -16.16 12.47 -72.65
N SER A 393 -15.88 13.49 -73.46
CA SER A 393 -16.51 13.72 -74.76
C SER A 393 -15.65 14.78 -75.45
N GLY A 394 -15.16 14.53 -76.66
CA GLY A 394 -15.99 14.50 -77.85
C GLY A 394 -15.65 15.74 -78.67
N GLY A 395 -14.62 15.58 -79.50
CA GLY A 395 -14.13 16.45 -80.54
C GLY A 395 -13.21 15.62 -81.43
#